data_AF-A0A8H5EHV8-F1
#
_entry.id   AF-A0A8H5EHV8-F1
#
_cell.length_a   1.000
_cell.length_b   1.000
_cell.length_c   1.000
_cell.angle_alpha   90.00
_cell.angle_beta   90.00
_cell.angle_gamma   90.00
#
_symmetry.space_group_name_H-M   'P 1'
#
loop_
_entity.id
_entity.type
_entity.pdbx_description
1 polymer ?
#
loop_
_entity_poly.entity_id
_entity_poly.type
_entity_poly.pdbx_seq_one_letter_code
_entity_poly.pdbx_strand_id
1 'polypeptide(L)' 'MGSISHLPAYGYRLLPVVIDEIARDGPDRVLFYTPRNGQPSQGYDEVNTKIFAN' A
#
# COMPACT_ATOMS: atom_id res chain seq x y z
N MET A 1 22.58 12.89 -29.16
CA MET A 1 22.33 11.52 -28.66
C MET A 1 21.67 11.67 -27.30
N GLY A 2 20.44 11.20 -27.19
CA GLY A 2 19.47 11.60 -26.16
C GLY A 2 19.82 11.11 -24.75
N SER A 3 19.42 11.93 -23.79
CA SER A 3 19.60 11.80 -22.35
C SER A 3 19.33 10.40 -21.81
N ILE A 4 20.23 9.90 -20.95
CA ILE A 4 20.02 8.69 -20.15
C ILE A 4 18.94 9.03 -19.13
N SER A 5 17.71 8.57 -19.36
CA SER A 5 16.67 8.59 -18.35
C SER A 5 17.00 7.58 -17.26
N HIS A 6 17.81 7.97 -16.27
CA HIS A 6 17.89 7.28 -14.98
C HIS A 6 16.63 7.58 -14.17
N LEU A 7 15.48 7.19 -14.70
CA LEU A 7 14.29 7.04 -13.89
C LEU A 7 14.41 5.66 -13.23
N PRO A 8 14.45 5.60 -11.89
CA PRO A 8 14.47 4.31 -11.23
C PRO A 8 13.17 3.59 -11.57
N ALA A 9 13.29 2.34 -12.01
CA ALA A 9 12.17 1.62 -12.59
C ALA A 9 10.99 1.58 -11.60
N TYR A 10 11.23 1.32 -10.31
CA TYR A 10 10.26 1.40 -9.20
C TYR A 10 11.07 1.51 -7.89
N GLY A 11 10.50 2.04 -6.78
CA GLY A 11 11.08 1.84 -5.44
C GLY A 11 11.74 3.02 -4.69
N TYR A 12 11.44 4.28 -5.02
CA TYR A 12 11.80 5.43 -4.15
C TYR A 12 10.67 5.88 -3.20
N ARG A 13 9.62 5.06 -3.03
CA ARG A 13 8.80 5.13 -1.81
C ARG A 13 9.54 4.23 -0.82
N LEU A 14 9.76 4.63 0.42
CA LEU A 14 10.34 3.75 1.46
C LEU A 14 9.37 2.62 1.91
N LEU A 15 8.31 2.36 1.13
CA LEU A 15 7.22 1.43 1.43
C LEU A 15 7.06 0.16 0.53
N PRO A 16 7.95 -0.29 -0.39
CA PRO A 16 7.58 -1.27 -1.43
C PRO A 16 8.54 -2.47 -1.48
N VAL A 17 8.94 -2.97 -0.31
CA VAL A 17 9.59 -4.28 -0.14
C VAL A 17 8.98 -4.95 1.09
N VAL A 18 9.02 -4.24 2.23
CA VAL A 18 8.47 -4.75 3.49
C VAL A 18 6.97 -5.00 3.41
N ILE A 19 6.21 -4.11 2.76
CA ILE A 19 4.76 -4.31 2.57
C ILE A 19 4.49 -5.51 1.65
N ASP A 20 5.30 -5.71 0.61
CA ASP A 20 5.16 -6.83 -0.32
C ASP A 20 5.52 -8.17 0.35
N GLU A 21 6.53 -8.18 1.22
CA GLU A 21 6.88 -9.32 2.07
C GLU A 21 5.75 -9.66 3.05
N ILE A 22 5.22 -8.66 3.76
CA ILE A 22 4.08 -8.87 4.69
C ILE A 22 2.82 -9.27 3.90
N ALA A 23 2.61 -8.77 2.69
CA ALA A 23 1.47 -9.15 1.87
C ALA A 23 1.56 -10.62 1.42
N ARG A 24 2.78 -11.13 1.20
CA ARG A 24 3.02 -12.54 0.90
C ARG A 24 2.75 -13.44 2.11
N ASP A 25 3.25 -13.06 3.28
CA ASP A 25 3.20 -13.89 4.49
C ASP A 25 1.89 -13.72 5.29
N GLY A 26 1.22 -12.58 5.13
CA GLY A 26 0.02 -12.17 5.88
C GLY A 26 -0.89 -11.22 5.09
N PRO A 27 -1.49 -11.69 3.98
CA PRO A 27 -2.30 -10.87 3.08
C PRO A 27 -3.52 -10.23 3.74
N ASP A 28 -4.14 -10.94 4.70
CA ASP A 28 -5.37 -10.51 5.37
C ASP A 28 -5.10 -9.74 6.69
N ARG A 29 -3.83 -9.48 7.03
CA ARG A 29 -3.49 -8.67 8.20
C ARG A 29 -4.05 -7.26 8.02
N VAL A 30 -4.86 -6.80 8.97
CA VAL A 30 -5.38 -5.43 9.00
C VAL A 30 -4.24 -4.47 9.35
N LEU A 31 -4.04 -3.44 8.52
CA LEU A 31 -3.03 -2.39 8.73
C LEU A 31 -3.64 -1.15 9.38
N PHE A 32 -4.78 -0.69 8.87
CA PHE A 32 -5.51 0.45 9.42
C PHE A 32 -6.98 0.42 9.03
N TYR A 33 -7.76 1.22 9.72
CA TYR A 33 -9.20 1.38 9.51
C TYR A 33 -9.47 2.73 8.84
N THR A 34 -10.21 2.75 7.74
CA THR A 34 -10.61 3.99 7.07
C THR A 34 -12.10 4.24 7.28
N PRO A 35 -12.54 5.49 7.60
CA PRO A 35 -13.96 5.78 7.73
C PRO A 35 -14.70 5.52 6.42
N ARG A 36 -15.85 4.85 6.49
CA ARG A 36 -16.73 4.66 5.32
C ARG A 36 -17.20 6.02 4.82
N ASN A 37 -17.00 6.27 3.52
CA ASN A 37 -17.39 7.53 2.85
C ASN A 37 -16.89 8.80 3.55
N GLY A 38 -15.77 8.73 4.28
CA GLY A 38 -15.26 9.87 5.06
C GLY A 38 -16.12 10.24 6.28
N GLN A 39 -17.09 9.41 6.67
CA GLN A 39 -17.99 9.63 7.80
C GLN A 39 -17.80 8.55 8.87
N PRO A 40 -17.15 8.87 10.01
CA PRO A 40 -16.94 7.92 11.11
C PRO A 40 -18.22 7.28 11.66
N SER A 41 -19.36 7.98 11.57
CA SER A 41 -20.67 7.47 12.01
C SER A 41 -21.20 6.32 11.16
N GLN A 42 -20.68 6.15 9.94
CA GLN A 42 -21.07 5.06 9.03
C GLN A 42 -20.25 3.79 9.25
N GLY A 43 -19.33 3.80 10.21
CA GLY A 43 -18.41 2.71 10.49
C GLY A 43 -17.09 2.84 9.73
N TYR A 44 -16.26 1.80 9.84
CA TYR A 44 -14.91 1.77 9.28
C TYR A 44 -14.74 0.54 8.40
N ASP A 45 -14.01 0.73 7.30
CA ASP A 45 -13.52 -0.35 6.46
C ASP A 45 -12.11 -0.76 6.89
N GLU A 46 -11.86 -2.06 6.84
CA GLU A 46 -10.56 -2.63 7.10
C GLU A 46 -9.69 -2.55 5.86
N VAL A 47 -8.55 -1.86 5.97
CA VAL A 47 -7.51 -1.91 4.95
C VAL A 47 -6.48 -2.94 5.41
N ASN A 48 -6.44 -4.06 4.70
CA ASN A 48 -5.47 -5.12 4.92
C ASN A 48 -4.25 -4.98 4.00
N THR A 49 -3.21 -5.77 4.27
CA THR A 49 -1.95 -5.70 3.55
C THR A 49 -2.12 -5.88 2.05
N LYS A 50 -2.99 -6.81 1.60
CA LYS A 50 -3.24 -7.01 0.17
C LYS A 50 -3.92 -5.81 -0.52
N ILE A 51 -4.81 -5.10 0.16
CA ILE A 51 -5.45 -3.89 -0.39
C ILE A 51 -4.42 -2.76 -0.47
N PHE A 52 -3.55 -2.66 0.54
CA PHE A 52 -2.56 -1.58 0.61
C PHE A 52 -1.39 -1.75 -0.37
N ALA A 53 -1.04 -3.01 -0.71
CA ALA A 53 0.03 -3.32 -1.65
C ALA A 53 -0.37 -3.16 -3.14
N ASN A 54 -1.67 -3.05 -3.46
CA ASN A 54 -2.21 -2.89 -4.82
C ASN A 54 -2.50 -1.43 -5.15
#